data_AF-A0A7L4ZII8-F1
#
_entry.id   AF-A0A7L4ZII8-F1
#
_cell.length_a   1.000
_cell.length_b   1.000
_cell.length_c   1.000
_cell.angle_alpha   90.00
_cell.angle_beta   90.00
_cell.angle_gamma   90.00
#
_symmetry.space_group_name_H-M   'P 1'
#
loop_
_entity.id
_entity.type
_entity.pdbx_description
1 polymer ?
#
loop_
_entity_poly.entity_id
_entity_poly.type
_entity_poly.pdbx_seq_one_letter_code
_entity_poly.pdbx_strand_id
1 'polypeptide(L)' 'MKNVKDTTTLKTISIEELKSFDGFADVSNEQAIEIINTLKELSLLTHNIITNYGQSDSISKLCKEKQ' A
#
# COMPACT_ATOMS: atom_id res chain seq x y z
N MET A 1 -4.51 -14.64 17.52
CA MET A 1 -4.35 -13.48 16.61
C MET A 1 -4.40 -13.99 15.18
N LYS A 2 -5.38 -13.56 14.39
CA LYS A 2 -5.56 -14.02 13.01
C LYS A 2 -4.38 -13.51 12.17
N ASN A 3 -3.76 -14.43 11.42
CA ASN A 3 -2.75 -14.13 10.40
C ASN A 3 -3.30 -13.10 9.41
N VAL A 4 -2.83 -11.86 9.49
CA VAL A 4 -2.96 -10.89 8.39
C VAL A 4 -1.61 -10.88 7.68
N LYS A 5 -1.33 -11.93 6.91
CA LYS A 5 -0.19 -12.02 5.99
C LYS A 5 -0.73 -12.17 4.57
N ASP A 6 -1.47 -11.17 4.12
CA ASP A 6 -1.80 -11.05 2.71
C ASP A 6 -1.70 -9.58 2.30
N THR A 7 -0.49 -9.04 2.38
CA THR A 7 -0.12 -7.73 1.83
C THR A 7 0.31 -7.84 0.36
N THR A 8 0.15 -9.01 -0.24
CA THR A 8 0.71 -9.39 -1.55
C THR A 8 -0.15 -8.96 -2.73
N THR A 9 -1.40 -8.60 -2.51
CA THR A 9 -2.30 -8.16 -3.57
C THR A 9 -2.63 -6.68 -3.38
N LEU A 10 -1.99 -5.83 -4.19
CA LEU A 10 -2.44 -4.47 -4.46
C LEU A 10 -3.91 -4.54 -4.91
N LYS A 11 -4.85 -4.27 -4.01
CA LYS A 11 -6.26 -4.17 -4.34
C LYS A 11 -6.51 -2.85 -5.07
N THR A 12 -7.09 -2.94 -6.25
CA THR A 12 -7.62 -1.77 -6.95
C THR A 12 -9.01 -1.48 -6.39
N ILE A 13 -9.24 -0.26 -5.92
CA ILE A 13 -10.56 0.22 -5.54
C ILE A 13 -11.29 0.79 -6.76
N SER A 14 -12.59 0.53 -6.85
CA SER A 14 -13.47 1.15 -7.85
C SER A 14 -13.93 2.55 -7.41
N ILE A 15 -14.49 3.32 -8.35
CA ILE A 15 -15.08 4.65 -8.05
C ILE A 15 -16.25 4.51 -7.07
N GLU A 16 -17.08 3.48 -7.23
CA GLU A 16 -18.22 3.22 -6.35
C GLU A 16 -17.77 2.92 -4.92
N GLU A 17 -16.71 2.12 -4.77
CA GLU A 17 -16.08 1.88 -3.47
C GLU A 17 -15.50 3.18 -2.91
N LEU A 18 -14.82 4.01 -3.73
CA LEU A 18 -14.30 5.29 -3.27
C LEU A 18 -15.42 6.21 -2.75
N LYS A 19 -16.54 6.30 -3.47
CA LYS A 19 -17.69 7.13 -3.08
C LYS A 19 -18.45 6.60 -1.87
N SER A 20 -18.25 5.33 -1.51
CA SER A 20 -18.81 4.76 -0.28
C SER A 20 -18.11 5.24 0.99
N PHE A 21 -16.89 5.80 0.88
CA PHE A 21 -16.19 6.38 2.02
C PHE A 21 -16.79 7.74 2.39
N ASP A 22 -16.90 7.97 3.70
CA ASP A 22 -17.37 9.25 4.24
C ASP A 22 -16.47 10.40 3.75
N GLY A 23 -17.09 11.48 3.25
CA GLY A 23 -16.40 12.61 2.64
C GLY A 23 -16.08 12.49 1.14
N PHE A 24 -16.36 11.37 0.47
CA PHE A 24 -16.12 11.18 -0.97
C PHE A 24 -17.39 11.07 -1.82
N ALA A 25 -18.59 11.17 -1.22
CA ALA A 25 -19.86 10.97 -1.91
C ALA A 25 -20.09 11.94 -3.09
N ASP A 26 -19.71 13.20 -2.93
CA ASP A 26 -19.95 14.28 -3.90
C ASP A 26 -18.82 14.47 -4.92
N VAL A 27 -17.83 13.58 -4.92
CA VAL A 27 -16.63 13.70 -5.76
C VAL A 27 -16.96 13.37 -7.21
N SER A 28 -16.46 14.17 -8.16
CA SER A 28 -16.67 13.89 -9.58
C SER A 28 -15.97 12.58 -9.99
N ASN A 29 -16.37 11.99 -11.11
CA ASN A 29 -15.69 10.78 -11.58
C ASN A 29 -14.23 11.06 -11.97
N GLU A 30 -13.92 12.24 -12.54
CA GLU A 30 -12.53 12.63 -12.82
C GLU A 30 -11.70 12.73 -11.53
N GLN A 31 -12.25 13.41 -10.52
CA GLN A 31 -11.58 13.55 -9.21
C GLN A 31 -11.39 12.19 -8.53
N ALA A 32 -12.39 11.30 -8.63
CA ALA A 32 -12.28 9.95 -8.10
C ALA A 32 -11.16 9.16 -8.78
N ILE A 33 -11.01 9.26 -10.10
CA ILE A 33 -9.92 8.63 -10.84
C ILE A 33 -8.56 9.17 -10.38
N GLU A 34 -8.44 10.47 -10.19
CA GLU A 34 -7.21 11.11 -9.72
C GLU A 34 -6.82 10.61 -8.32
N ILE A 35 -7.78 10.60 -7.39
CA ILE A 35 -7.58 10.08 -6.02
C ILE A 35 -7.15 8.61 -6.05
N ILE A 36 -7.81 7.78 -6.86
CA ILE A 36 -7.46 6.36 -6.98
C ILE A 36 -6.02 6.19 -7.49
N ASN A 37 -5.59 7.00 -8.45
CA ASN A 37 -4.23 6.94 -8.97
C ASN A 37 -3.21 7.39 -7.92
N THR A 38 -3.48 8.46 -7.18
CA THR A 38 -2.62 8.90 -6.07
C THR A 38 -2.48 7.81 -5.00
N LEU A 39 -3.58 7.15 -4.63
CA LEU A 39 -3.55 6.04 -3.66
C LEU A 39 -2.73 4.85 -4.16
N LYS A 40 -2.80 4.53 -5.47
CA LYS A 40 -1.96 3.49 -6.07
C LYS A 40 -0.48 3.84 -6.00
N GLU A 41 -0.10 5.07 -6.32
CA GLU A 41 1.29 5.54 -6.25
C GLU A 41 1.82 5.48 -4.81
N LEU A 42 1.04 5.95 -3.84
CA LEU A 42 1.40 5.87 -2.42
C LEU A 42 1.54 4.42 -1.94
N SER A 43 0.65 3.54 -2.38
CA SER A 43 0.73 2.12 -2.05
C SER A 43 1.98 1.48 -2.63
N LEU A 44 2.35 1.81 -3.87
CA LEU A 44 3.56 1.31 -4.52
C LEU A 44 4.83 1.84 -3.84
N LEU A 45 4.85 3.14 -3.52
CA LEU A 45 5.95 3.76 -2.78
C LEU A 45 6.15 3.10 -1.42
N THR A 46 5.06 2.91 -0.67
CA THR A 46 5.08 2.26 0.65
C THR A 46 5.57 0.83 0.56
N HIS A 47 5.09 0.06 -0.43
CA HIS A 47 5.56 -1.29 -0.68
C HIS A 47 7.06 -1.32 -0.98
N ASN A 48 7.55 -0.43 -1.84
CA ASN A 48 8.97 -0.32 -2.18
C ASN A 48 9.82 0.04 -0.96
N ILE A 49 9.36 0.95 -0.11
CA ILE A 49 10.05 1.30 1.14
C ILE A 49 10.12 0.08 2.05
N ILE A 50 9.00 -0.59 2.33
CA ILE A 50 8.97 -1.76 3.22
C ILE A 50 9.85 -2.88 2.67
N THR A 51 9.79 -3.16 1.36
CA THR A 51 10.58 -4.23 0.73
C THR A 51 12.07 -3.90 0.78
N ASN A 52 12.48 -2.69 0.40
CA ASN A 52 13.90 -2.32 0.34
C ASN A 52 14.52 -2.12 1.74
N TYR A 53 13.81 -1.45 2.65
CA TYR A 53 14.31 -1.22 4.01
C TYR A 53 14.14 -2.47 4.89
N GLY A 54 13.06 -3.25 4.74
CA GLY A 54 12.90 -4.53 5.43
C GLY A 54 13.93 -5.59 5.01
N GLN A 55 14.39 -5.56 3.75
CA GLN A 55 15.54 -6.36 3.32
C GLN A 55 16.85 -5.91 3.98
N SER A 56 17.05 -4.59 4.18
CA SER A 56 18.27 -4.07 4.82
C SER A 56 18.46 -4.58 6.26
N ASP A 57 17.39 -4.65 7.05
CA ASP A 57 17.43 -5.24 8.41
C ASP A 57 17.73 -6.74 8.40
N SER A 58 17.24 -7.46 7.39
CA SER A 58 17.48 -8.90 7.22
C SER A 58 18.95 -9.17 6.86
N ILE A 59 19.55 -8.34 6.00
CA ILE A 59 20.98 -8.43 5.65
C ILE A 59 21.85 -8.05 6.87
N SER A 60 21.48 -7.01 7.62
CA SER A 60 22.22 -6.60 8.83
C SER A 60 22.28 -7.71 9.89
N LYS A 61 21.19 -8.46 10.08
CA LYS A 61 21.15 -9.61 11.01
C LYS A 61 22.01 -10.78 10.52
N LEU A 62 21.95 -11.11 9.22
CA LEU A 62 22.80 -12.14 8.60
C LEU A 62 24.30 -11.84 8.74
N CYS A 63 24.70 -10.56 8.69
CA CYS A 63 26.08 -10.16 8.91
C CYS A 63 26.53 -10.28 10.39
N LYS A 64 25.60 -10.20 11.36
CA LYS A 64 25.91 -10.29 12.79
C LYS A 64 25.92 -11.74 13.33
N GLU A 65 25.22 -12.66 12.70
CA GLU A 65 25.20 -14.09 13.10
C GLU A 65 26.45 -14.88 12.68
N LYS A 66 27.36 -14.30 11.89
CA LYS A 66 28.63 -14.93 11.47
C LYS A 66 29.87 -14.47 12.26
N GLN A 67 29.69 -13.75 13.37
CA GLN A 67 30.76 -13.41 14.31
C GLN A 67 30.57 -14.14 15.64
#